data_AF-A0AAD9KPN3-F1
#
_entry.id   AF-A0AAD9KPN3-F1
#
_cell.length_a   1.000
_cell.length_b   1.000
_cell.length_c   1.000
_cell.angle_alpha   90.00
_cell.angle_beta   90.00
_cell.angle_gamma   90.00
#
_symmetry.space_group_name_H-M   'P 1'
#
loop_
_entity.id
_entity.type
_entity.pdbx_description
1 polymer ?
#
loop_
_entity_poly.entity_id
_entity_poly.type
_entity_poly.pdbx_seq_one_letter_code
_entity_poly.pdbx_strand_id
1 'polypeptide(L)'
;MLKEHLIDELDYNLVPDDAWKKLMVLSCKVIEEGIRKHCKVEVYLMELKLCDHQDLEHVVTEQFSKVDTIECIEKKMQQAFNISDKTEVRLWNKYMSSAYEHLNRSDLTIQNAGLYQGAV
;
A
#
# COMPACT_ATOMS: atom_id res chain seq x y z
N MET A 1 -23.95 15.98 -14.13
CA MET A 1 -25.26 16.57 -13.73
C MET A 1 -25.66 15.94 -12.42
N LEU A 2 -26.12 16.74 -11.44
CA LEU A 2 -26.59 16.23 -10.16
C LEU A 2 -27.93 15.48 -10.36
N LYS A 3 -28.20 14.42 -9.61
CA LYS A 3 -29.50 13.74 -9.65
C LYS A 3 -30.59 14.67 -9.10
N GLU A 4 -31.79 14.57 -9.65
CA GLU A 4 -32.96 15.30 -9.13
C GLU A 4 -33.48 14.62 -7.85
N HIS A 5 -34.17 15.40 -7.00
CA HIS A 5 -34.81 14.94 -5.77
C HIS A 5 -33.89 14.34 -4.70
N LEU A 6 -32.65 14.82 -4.60
CA LEU A 6 -31.77 14.47 -3.50
C LEU A 6 -32.27 15.06 -2.18
N ILE A 7 -32.20 14.25 -1.12
CA ILE A 7 -32.61 14.60 0.23
C ILE A 7 -31.36 14.73 1.10
N ASP A 8 -31.23 15.86 1.80
CA ASP A 8 -30.14 16.09 2.75
C ASP A 8 -30.18 15.04 3.88
N GLU A 9 -29.01 14.61 4.36
CA GLU A 9 -28.79 13.51 5.31
C GLU A 9 -29.21 12.10 4.83
N LEU A 10 -29.90 11.98 3.69
CA LEU A 10 -30.24 10.70 3.07
C LEU A 10 -29.34 10.39 1.86
N ASP A 11 -29.26 11.32 0.92
CA ASP A 11 -28.53 11.15 -0.33
C ASP A 11 -27.20 11.91 -0.35
N TYR A 12 -27.05 12.96 0.47
CA TYR A 12 -25.80 13.71 0.64
C TYR A 12 -25.70 14.30 2.06
N ASN A 13 -24.50 14.73 2.43
CA ASN A 13 -24.27 15.47 3.67
C ASN A 13 -23.55 16.79 3.34
N LEU A 14 -24.02 17.89 3.94
CA LEU A 14 -23.29 19.15 3.92
C LEU A 14 -22.13 19.09 4.92
N VAL A 15 -20.92 19.41 4.46
CA VAL A 15 -19.73 19.47 5.30
C VAL A 15 -19.10 20.87 5.20
N PRO A 16 -18.51 21.40 6.30
CA PRO A 16 -17.76 22.65 6.23
C PRO A 16 -16.62 22.58 5.21
N ASP A 17 -16.26 23.72 4.61
CA ASP A 17 -15.16 23.84 3.64
C ASP A 17 -13.86 23.18 4.12
N ASP A 18 -13.50 23.37 5.39
CA ASP A 18 -12.28 22.79 5.94
C ASP A 18 -12.35 21.26 6.07
N ALA A 19 -13.54 20.71 6.33
CA ALA A 19 -13.77 19.27 6.32
C ALA A 19 -13.73 18.71 4.90
N TRP A 20 -14.33 19.42 3.93
CA TRP A 20 -14.27 19.04 2.52
C TRP A 20 -12.83 19.06 1.98
N LYS A 21 -12.06 20.12 2.29
CA LYS A 21 -10.64 20.21 1.92
C LYS A 21 -9.83 19.07 2.53
N LYS A 22 -10.06 18.72 3.79
CA LYS A 22 -9.44 17.54 4.41
C LYS A 22 -9.82 16.25 3.68
N LEU A 23 -11.08 16.05 3.33
CA LEU A 23 -11.54 14.88 2.55
C LEU A 23 -10.94 14.83 1.15
N MET A 24 -10.79 15.98 0.48
CA MET A 24 -10.17 16.09 -0.84
C MET A 24 -8.66 15.82 -0.79
N VAL A 25 -7.96 16.35 0.22
CA VAL A 25 -6.53 16.06 0.47
C VAL A 25 -6.33 14.58 0.80
N LEU A 26 -7.28 13.98 1.50
CA LEU A 26 -7.26 12.58 1.82
C LEU A 26 -7.35 11.71 0.56
N SER A 27 -8.00 12.17 -0.53
CA SER A 27 -8.17 11.47 -1.82
C SER A 27 -8.14 9.94 -1.67
N CYS A 28 -8.88 9.46 -0.67
CA CYS A 28 -8.55 8.16 -0.11
C CYS A 28 -9.05 7.10 -1.06
N LYS A 29 -8.13 6.23 -1.51
CA LYS A 29 -8.47 5.10 -2.34
C LYS A 29 -9.39 4.18 -1.54
N VAL A 30 -10.54 3.83 -2.10
CA VAL A 30 -11.38 2.77 -1.55
C VAL A 30 -10.72 1.44 -1.92
N ILE A 31 -10.41 0.63 -0.92
CA ILE A 31 -9.81 -0.70 -1.08
C ILE A 31 -10.76 -1.77 -0.54
N GLU A 32 -10.69 -2.98 -1.11
CA GLU A 32 -11.33 -4.15 -0.54
C GLU A 32 -10.40 -4.75 0.52
N GLU A 33 -10.85 -4.79 1.78
CA GLU A 33 -10.09 -5.35 2.90
C GLU A 33 -10.85 -6.53 3.55
N GLY A 34 -10.10 -7.61 3.84
CA GLY A 34 -10.58 -8.77 4.58
C GLY A 34 -11.38 -9.81 3.78
N ILE A 35 -11.66 -10.95 4.44
CA ILE A 35 -12.26 -12.15 3.82
C ILE A 35 -13.67 -11.89 3.28
N ARG A 36 -14.42 -10.95 3.88
CA ARG A 36 -15.79 -10.58 3.45
C ARG A 36 -15.86 -9.35 2.55
N LYS A 37 -14.73 -8.93 1.94
CA LYS A 37 -14.63 -7.83 0.97
C LYS A 37 -15.44 -6.59 1.36
N HIS A 38 -15.12 -6.02 2.52
CA HIS A 38 -15.69 -4.72 2.87
C HIS A 38 -14.89 -3.63 2.13
N CYS A 39 -15.59 -2.77 1.40
CA CYS A 39 -15.00 -1.57 0.84
C CYS A 39 -14.69 -0.58 1.97
N LYS A 40 -13.42 -0.25 2.15
CA LYS A 40 -12.96 0.69 3.17
C LYS A 40 -12.08 1.75 2.54
N VAL A 41 -12.21 2.95 3.06
CA VAL A 41 -11.36 4.10 2.74
C VAL A 41 -9.97 3.84 3.33
N GLU A 42 -8.94 3.73 2.49
CA GLU A 42 -7.55 3.61 2.93
C GLU A 42 -7.03 4.97 3.36
N VAL A 43 -6.98 5.20 4.67
CA VAL A 43 -6.51 6.47 5.26
C VAL A 43 -5.00 6.47 5.47
N TYR A 44 -4.41 5.30 5.73
CA TYR A 44 -2.98 5.15 5.99
C TYR A 44 -2.40 4.08 5.08
N LEU A 45 -1.35 4.46 4.36
CA LEU A 45 -0.53 3.52 3.58
C LEU A 45 0.32 2.67 4.53
N MET A 46 0.66 1.47 4.08
CA MET A 46 1.60 0.60 4.76
C MET A 46 3.02 1.09 4.55
N GLU A 47 3.74 1.33 5.64
CA GLU A 47 5.17 1.62 5.58
C GLU A 47 5.95 0.30 5.53
N LEU A 48 6.84 0.16 4.55
CA LEU A 48 7.76 -0.96 4.43
C LEU A 48 9.19 -0.44 4.41
N LYS A 49 10.10 -1.22 5.02
CA LYS A 49 11.53 -0.95 5.06
C LYS A 49 12.20 -1.79 3.99
N LEU A 50 12.83 -1.15 3.03
CA LEU A 50 13.47 -1.80 1.89
C LEU A 50 14.98 -1.76 2.10
N CYS A 51 15.68 -2.83 1.79
CA CYS A 51 17.15 -2.88 1.81
C CYS A 51 17.67 -3.83 0.74
N ASP A 52 18.93 -3.64 0.34
CA ASP A 52 19.63 -4.57 -0.54
C ASP A 52 20.28 -5.69 0.29
N HIS A 53 20.36 -6.91 -0.26
CA HIS A 53 20.99 -8.03 0.43
C HIS A 53 22.49 -7.80 0.70
N GLN A 54 23.17 -7.02 -0.14
CA GLN A 54 24.59 -6.70 -0.01
C GLN A 54 24.85 -5.59 1.02
N ASP A 55 23.84 -4.78 1.33
CA ASP A 55 23.91 -3.67 2.29
C ASP A 55 22.61 -3.56 3.10
N LEU A 56 22.52 -4.39 4.14
CA LEU A 56 21.38 -4.41 5.06
C LEU A 56 21.33 -3.19 6.00
N GLU A 57 22.38 -2.37 6.05
CA GLU A 57 22.41 -1.15 6.86
C GLU A 57 21.76 0.02 6.11
N HIS A 58 21.84 0.02 4.78
CA HIS A 58 21.16 0.99 3.94
C HIS A 58 19.67 0.68 3.77
N VAL A 59 18.87 1.13 4.74
CA VAL A 59 17.41 0.97 4.73
C VAL A 59 16.72 2.22 4.18
N VAL A 60 15.83 2.02 3.21
CA VAL A 60 14.94 3.05 2.66
C VAL A 60 13.50 2.74 3.08
N THR A 61 12.78 3.75 3.58
CA THR A 61 11.39 3.61 3.99
C THR A 61 10.46 4.10 2.87
N GLU A 62 9.56 3.25 2.40
CA GLU A 62 8.56 3.58 1.38
C GLU A 62 7.14 3.27 1.87
N GLN A 63 6.16 3.93 1.25
CA GLN A 63 4.75 3.74 1.57
C GLN A 63 4.00 3.09 0.40
N PHE A 64 3.17 2.10 0.72
CA PHE A 64 2.41 1.32 -0.25
C PHE A 64 0.94 1.21 0.15
N SER A 65 0.05 1.10 -0.83
CA SER A 65 -1.33 0.71 -0.58
C SER A 65 -1.39 -0.77 -0.22
N LYS A 66 -2.30 -1.16 0.67
CA LYS A 66 -2.54 -2.58 1.00
C LYS A 66 -2.89 -3.44 -0.21
N VAL A 67 -3.44 -2.82 -1.27
CA VAL A 67 -3.79 -3.49 -2.52
C VAL A 67 -2.71 -3.38 -3.60
N ASP A 68 -1.60 -2.70 -3.33
CA ASP A 68 -0.44 -2.78 -4.21
C ASP A 68 0.11 -4.20 -4.19
N THR A 69 0.70 -4.61 -5.30
CA THR A 69 1.19 -5.98 -5.48
C THR A 69 2.65 -6.10 -5.07
N ILE A 70 3.13 -7.34 -4.89
CA ILE A 70 4.55 -7.61 -4.70
C ILE A 70 5.38 -7.08 -5.89
N GLU A 71 4.86 -7.12 -7.11
CA GLU A 71 5.49 -6.48 -8.28
C GLU A 71 5.68 -4.96 -8.11
N CYS A 72 4.73 -4.28 -7.46
CA CYS A 72 4.88 -2.85 -7.16
C CYS A 72 6.03 -2.58 -6.19
N ILE A 73 6.23 -3.45 -5.19
CA ILE A 73 7.37 -3.38 -4.28
C ILE A 73 8.67 -3.58 -5.04
N GLU A 74 8.74 -4.60 -5.91
CA GLU A 74 9.93 -4.89 -6.71
C GLU A 74 10.36 -3.69 -7.55
N LYS A 75 9.43 -3.07 -8.29
CA LYS A 75 9.70 -1.88 -9.10
C LYS A 75 10.18 -0.70 -8.27
N LYS A 76 9.59 -0.51 -7.08
CA LYS A 76 10.00 0.54 -6.14
C LYS A 76 11.40 0.29 -5.59
N MET A 77 11.75 -0.96 -5.25
CA MET A 77 13.10 -1.32 -4.84
C MET A 77 14.11 -1.14 -5.98
N GLN A 78 13.78 -1.56 -7.20
CA GLN A 78 14.64 -1.35 -8.37
C GLN A 78 14.94 0.13 -8.59
N GLN A 79 13.94 0.99 -8.46
CA GLN A 79 14.12 2.44 -8.53
C GLN A 79 14.97 2.98 -7.36
N ALA A 80 14.68 2.57 -6.13
CA ALA A 80 15.37 3.06 -4.94
C ALA A 80 16.85 2.67 -4.89
N PHE A 81 17.19 1.46 -5.34
CA PHE A 81 18.55 0.92 -5.33
C PHE A 81 19.24 0.97 -6.69
N ASN A 82 18.66 1.66 -7.68
CA ASN A 82 19.19 1.78 -9.04
C ASN A 82 19.51 0.43 -9.72
N ILE A 83 18.66 -0.58 -9.49
CA ILE A 83 18.79 -1.90 -10.11
C ILE A 83 18.16 -1.85 -11.49
N SER A 84 18.87 -2.39 -12.49
CA SER A 84 18.38 -2.49 -13.88
C SER A 84 17.17 -3.42 -13.99
N ASP A 85 16.17 -3.02 -14.80
CA ASP A 85 14.97 -3.83 -15.11
C ASP A 85 15.29 -5.19 -15.77
N LYS A 86 16.54 -5.39 -16.25
CA LYS A 86 17.01 -6.65 -16.84
C LYS A 86 17.60 -7.61 -15.82
N THR A 87 17.83 -7.15 -14.60
CA THR A 87 18.41 -7.97 -13.53
C THR A 87 17.30 -8.81 -12.90
N GLU A 88 17.51 -10.12 -12.76
CA GLU A 88 16.61 -10.97 -11.98
C GLU A 88 16.68 -10.55 -10.51
N VAL A 89 15.55 -10.15 -9.93
CA VAL A 89 15.43 -9.75 -8.53
C VAL A 89 14.60 -10.80 -7.79
N ARG A 90 14.94 -11.06 -6.53
CA ARG A 90 14.17 -11.91 -5.63
C ARG A 90 13.89 -11.16 -4.34
N LEU A 91 12.62 -11.10 -3.98
CA LEU A 91 12.16 -10.38 -2.79
C LEU A 91 12.02 -11.33 -1.60
N TRP A 92 12.49 -10.87 -0.44
CA TRP A 92 12.44 -11.63 0.80
C TRP A 92 11.84 -10.77 1.89
N ASN A 93 10.88 -11.32 2.64
CA ASN A 93 10.37 -10.73 3.87
C ASN A 93 11.10 -11.32 5.06
N LYS A 94 11.65 -10.48 5.93
CA LYS A 94 12.35 -10.88 7.15
C LYS A 94 11.39 -10.91 8.34
N TYR A 95 11.19 -12.09 8.89
CA TYR A 95 10.47 -12.26 10.16
C TYR A 95 11.36 -11.96 11.37
N MET A 96 10.71 -11.63 12.49
CA MET A 96 11.33 -11.27 13.80
C MET A 96 12.42 -12.24 14.28
N SER A 97 12.41 -13.50 13.85
CA SER A 97 13.32 -14.57 14.30
C SER A 97 14.46 -14.89 13.33
N SER A 98 14.88 -13.96 12.47
CA SER A 98 15.90 -14.14 11.41
C SER A 98 15.53 -15.13 10.29
N ALA A 99 14.28 -15.57 10.24
CA ALA A 99 13.75 -16.35 9.14
C ALA A 99 13.37 -15.42 7.97
N TYR A 100 13.70 -15.82 6.75
CA TYR A 100 13.33 -15.13 5.52
C TYR A 100 12.32 -15.94 4.74
N GLU A 101 11.23 -15.29 4.33
CA GLU A 101 10.24 -15.86 3.41
C GLU A 101 10.41 -15.25 2.02
N HIS A 102 10.49 -16.11 1.01
CA HIS A 102 10.58 -15.68 -0.38
C HIS A 102 9.20 -15.23 -0.89
N LEU A 103 9.09 -13.98 -1.32
CA LEU A 103 7.87 -13.42 -1.91
C LEU A 103 7.82 -13.74 -3.41
N ASN A 104 7.54 -15.00 -3.74
CA ASN A 104 7.61 -15.52 -5.12
C ASN A 104 6.37 -15.26 -5.97
N ARG A 105 5.28 -14.77 -5.38
CA ARG A 105 4.02 -14.48 -6.07
C ARG A 105 3.86 -12.98 -6.28
N SER A 106 4.31 -12.51 -7.43
CA SER A 106 4.27 -11.10 -7.82
C SER A 106 2.85 -10.51 -7.88
N ASP A 107 1.85 -11.35 -8.13
CA ASP A 107 0.43 -10.99 -8.22
C ASP A 107 -0.25 -10.75 -6.87
N LEU A 108 0.34 -11.25 -5.77
CA LEU A 108 -0.24 -11.06 -4.45
C LEU A 108 -0.18 -9.60 -4.04
N THR A 109 -1.28 -9.13 -3.45
CA THR A 109 -1.30 -7.82 -2.80
C THR A 109 -0.55 -7.89 -1.48
N ILE A 110 -0.07 -6.74 -1.01
CA ILE A 110 0.60 -6.58 0.29
C ILE A 110 -0.22 -7.18 1.43
N GLN A 111 -1.54 -6.93 1.44
CA GLN A 111 -2.44 -7.53 2.44
C GLN A 111 -2.53 -9.06 2.32
N ASN A 112 -2.55 -9.61 1.10
CA ASN A 112 -2.67 -11.05 0.88
C ASN A 112 -1.35 -11.79 1.14
N ALA A 113 -0.22 -11.10 0.99
CA ALA A 113 1.10 -11.61 1.35
C ALA A 113 1.36 -11.58 2.87
N GLY A 114 0.45 -10.99 3.67
CA GLY A 114 0.59 -10.95 5.13
C GLY A 114 1.68 -9.99 5.63
N LEU A 115 2.14 -9.05 4.79
CA LEU A 115 3.06 -8.01 5.21
C LEU A 115 2.37 -7.08 6.22
N TYR A 116 3.18 -6.51 7.12
CA TYR A 116 2.69 -5.65 8.19
C TYR A 116 3.52 -4.36 8.27
N GLN A 117 2.98 -3.38 9.00
CA GLN A 117 3.60 -2.07 9.16
C GLN A 117 5.04 -2.19 9.68
N GLY A 118 5.99 -1.66 8.92
CA GLY A 118 7.41 -1.65 9.24
C GLY A 118 8.13 -2.98 9.00
N ALA A 119 7.52 -3.92 8.28
CA ALA A 119 8.19 -5.13 7.80
C ALA A 119 9.41 -4.78 6.93
N VAL A 120 10.39 -5.68 6.91
CA VAL A 120 11.69 -5.54 6.22
C VAL A 120 11.81 -6.58 5.13
#